data_AF-A0A1B3XQX4-F1
#
_entry.id   AF-A0A1B3XQX4-F1
#
_cell.length_a   1.000
_cell.length_b   1.000
_cell.length_c   1.000
_cell.angle_alpha   90.00
_cell.angle_beta   90.00
_cell.angle_gamma   90.00
#
_symmetry.space_group_name_H-M   'P 1'
#
loop_
_entity.id
_entity.type
_entity.pdbx_description
1 polymer ?
#
loop_
_entity_poly.entity_id
_entity_poly.type
_entity_poly.pdbx_seq_one_letter_code
_entity_poly.pdbx_strand_id
1 'polypeptide(L)'
;MELKDVRNITFPEPSLAEWKEAVEVTLKGKSMDQLKTDTYEGITLDPLYTETANSRAKKVELPGFFPFTRGTSPMGYHENPWLAVQPVSGITAKEANEKMLAAFKRGQNIAAYPARLLAEGVRFENLIKDIPLKVVPVFMDLKGGQKRFLAQFKAAGKSDNAQLTGVLAEDPIAQWLIVGQLPEDMDDYFAEWVKTTEEYQKVGQNLKTVLIDTAVYHNGGANAVQEIAYGLSVAVHYLLEGQKQGLPIAAFAEKIVFSFAVDSNYFMTIAKLRAARRLWACIGEAFETAPDHFKMSIHAVTSELTETLYDEHVNILRTTNQAFAAAIGGIDYLQIHPFNHASGGTDDFAERIARNIHLILKEETNITTVVDPAGGSWYVEQLTDELAEKAWNKFLEIDEAGGIIPLIKQGTLQKEIASVFQERIQKAAYRKESMIGTNVYPNPADKIMKAPAKEGHTSYIKVEKAIEIMPINLERISVQFERIRMRSERHKATNGASPKIGLINLKDIKSHKPRADFIKGLTAAGGIETLESKGCQSIGEAVEYVASTNLAIYCVCGSDADYSEFAAVVISEIKKRFPHIHIYCAGKQQKELEITLSEAGVKDFIHVKTNAIAMVEELLHELGVE
;
A
#
# COMPACT_ATOMS: atom_id res chain seq x y z
N MET A 1 -6.90 -47.08 -20.24
CA MET A 1 -5.86 -46.86 -19.22
C MET A 1 -6.59 -46.61 -17.91
N GLU A 2 -6.48 -47.50 -16.94
CA GLU A 2 -7.20 -47.34 -15.68
C GLU A 2 -6.51 -46.30 -14.78
N LEU A 3 -7.26 -45.62 -13.90
CA LEU A 3 -6.73 -44.58 -12.99
C LEU A 3 -5.54 -45.04 -12.14
N LYS A 4 -5.47 -46.34 -11.85
CA LYS A 4 -4.35 -46.98 -11.15
C LYS A 4 -3.05 -47.01 -11.97
N ASP A 5 -3.16 -47.04 -13.30
CA ASP A 5 -2.02 -47.07 -14.22
C ASP A 5 -1.42 -45.67 -14.41
N VAL A 6 -2.23 -44.61 -14.29
CA VAL A 6 -1.78 -43.20 -14.36
C VAL A 6 -0.97 -42.82 -13.12
N ARG A 7 -1.33 -43.32 -11.93
CA ARG A 7 -0.65 -43.02 -10.66
C ARG A 7 0.79 -43.53 -10.58
N ASN A 8 1.14 -44.52 -11.40
CA ASN A 8 2.47 -45.14 -11.42
C ASN A 8 3.35 -44.64 -12.57
N ILE A 9 2.88 -43.69 -13.39
CA ILE A 9 3.73 -43.05 -14.39
C ILE A 9 4.69 -42.11 -13.65
N THR A 10 5.97 -42.45 -13.69
CA THR A 10 7.06 -41.58 -13.26
C THR A 10 7.76 -41.02 -14.49
N PHE A 11 8.04 -39.72 -14.45
CA PHE A 11 8.94 -39.07 -15.40
C PHE A 11 10.29 -38.88 -14.72
N PRO A 12 11.41 -38.85 -15.46
CA PRO A 12 12.69 -38.43 -14.89
C PRO A 12 12.55 -37.02 -14.32
N GLU A 13 13.11 -36.78 -13.13
CA GLU A 13 13.12 -35.45 -12.52
C GLU A 13 13.99 -34.52 -13.37
N PRO A 14 13.43 -33.43 -13.94
CA PRO A 14 14.22 -32.49 -14.71
C PRO A 14 15.20 -31.75 -13.80
N SER A 15 16.45 -31.64 -14.26
CA SER A 15 17.48 -30.86 -13.59
C SER A 15 17.25 -29.36 -13.75
N LEU A 16 17.83 -28.58 -12.84
CA LEU A 16 17.83 -27.11 -12.97
C LEU A 16 18.50 -26.64 -14.28
N ALA A 17 19.46 -27.40 -14.81
CA ALA A 17 20.12 -27.11 -16.08
C ALA A 17 19.15 -27.27 -17.27
N GLU A 18 18.40 -28.36 -17.32
CA GLU A 18 17.38 -28.59 -18.37
C GLU A 18 16.27 -27.54 -18.31
N TRP A 19 15.86 -27.12 -17.12
CA TRP A 19 14.91 -26.03 -16.95
C TRP A 19 15.47 -24.70 -17.50
N LYS A 20 16.74 -24.36 -17.21
CA LYS A 20 17.39 -23.15 -17.75
C LYS A 20 17.44 -23.14 -19.26
N GLU A 21 17.80 -24.27 -19.87
CA GLU A 21 17.81 -24.42 -21.34
C GLU A 21 16.42 -24.16 -21.94
N ALA A 22 15.37 -24.75 -21.35
CA ALA A 22 13.99 -24.54 -21.79
C ALA A 22 13.55 -23.06 -21.66
N VAL A 23 13.99 -22.36 -20.62
CA VAL A 23 13.75 -20.92 -20.42
C VAL A 23 14.45 -20.11 -21.51
N GLU A 24 15.72 -20.35 -21.79
CA GLU A 24 16.49 -19.62 -22.82
C GLU A 24 15.90 -19.83 -24.22
N VAL A 25 15.46 -21.06 -24.54
CA VAL A 25 14.74 -21.37 -25.79
C VAL A 25 13.45 -20.55 -25.87
N THR A 26 12.66 -20.50 -24.79
CA THR A 26 11.41 -19.73 -24.71
C THR A 26 11.66 -18.23 -24.87
N LEU A 27 12.77 -17.73 -24.32
CA LEU A 27 13.21 -16.35 -24.42
C LEU A 27 13.89 -16.00 -25.76
N LYS A 28 13.93 -16.94 -26.72
CA LYS A 28 14.57 -16.78 -28.03
C LYS A 28 16.06 -16.40 -27.91
N GLY A 29 16.77 -17.04 -26.98
CA GLY A 29 18.20 -16.84 -26.74
C GLY A 29 18.56 -15.65 -25.85
N LYS A 30 17.58 -15.00 -25.20
CA LYS A 30 17.88 -13.97 -24.19
C LYS A 30 18.17 -14.62 -22.83
N SER A 31 19.06 -13.99 -22.06
CA SER A 31 19.43 -14.47 -20.70
C SER A 31 18.23 -14.51 -19.76
N MET A 32 18.18 -15.56 -18.93
CA MET A 32 17.26 -15.70 -17.80
C MET A 32 17.33 -14.54 -16.81
N ASP A 33 18.47 -13.83 -16.72
CA ASP A 33 18.61 -12.67 -15.83
C ASP A 33 17.57 -11.57 -16.11
N GLN A 34 16.99 -11.52 -17.32
CA GLN A 34 15.90 -10.59 -17.64
C GLN A 34 14.57 -10.90 -16.93
N LEU A 35 14.43 -12.08 -16.34
CA LEU A 35 13.27 -12.49 -15.57
C LEU A 35 13.40 -12.16 -14.07
N LYS A 36 14.58 -11.72 -13.64
CA LYS A 36 14.79 -11.27 -12.27
C LYS A 36 14.05 -9.96 -12.02
N THR A 37 13.50 -9.82 -10.83
CA THR A 37 12.73 -8.62 -10.44
C THR A 37 13.37 -7.94 -9.25
N ASP A 38 13.87 -6.72 -9.46
CA ASP A 38 14.41 -5.90 -8.37
C ASP A 38 13.28 -5.23 -7.58
N THR A 39 13.36 -5.36 -6.26
CA THR A 39 12.39 -4.81 -5.31
C THR A 39 12.90 -3.51 -4.69
N TYR A 40 12.01 -2.75 -4.05
CA TYR A 40 12.38 -1.51 -3.34
C TYR A 40 13.24 -1.77 -2.10
N GLU A 41 13.17 -2.99 -1.56
CA GLU A 41 13.96 -3.50 -0.44
C GLU A 41 15.43 -3.77 -0.82
N GLY A 42 15.79 -3.64 -2.10
CA GLY A 42 17.10 -4.01 -2.62
C GLY A 42 17.31 -5.53 -2.62
N ILE A 43 16.24 -6.30 -2.75
CA ILE A 43 16.23 -7.76 -2.94
C ILE A 43 15.93 -8.03 -4.42
N THR A 44 16.71 -8.90 -5.06
CA THR A 44 16.47 -9.34 -6.44
C THR A 44 15.76 -10.68 -6.39
N LEU A 45 14.53 -10.73 -6.90
CA LEU A 45 13.74 -11.95 -6.93
C LEU A 45 14.13 -12.82 -8.12
N ASP A 46 14.40 -14.09 -7.85
CA ASP A 46 14.63 -15.09 -8.89
C ASP A 46 13.29 -15.63 -9.45
N PRO A 47 13.23 -15.99 -10.74
CA PRO A 47 12.03 -16.56 -11.34
C PRO A 47 11.68 -17.97 -10.84
N LEU A 48 12.62 -18.66 -10.18
CA LEU A 48 12.44 -19.98 -9.60
C LEU A 48 13.31 -20.13 -8.36
N TYR A 49 12.70 -20.53 -7.24
CA TYR A 49 13.38 -20.91 -6.01
C TYR A 49 13.30 -22.43 -5.83
N THR A 50 14.38 -23.05 -5.37
CA THR A 50 14.50 -24.51 -5.16
C THR A 50 15.09 -24.78 -3.77
N GLU A 51 15.30 -26.05 -3.41
CA GLU A 51 15.98 -26.44 -2.16
C GLU A 51 17.39 -25.86 -1.99
N THR A 52 18.04 -25.42 -3.08
CA THR A 52 19.35 -24.75 -3.03
C THR A 52 19.24 -23.26 -2.68
N ALA A 53 18.02 -22.72 -2.57
CA ALA A 53 17.74 -21.37 -2.08
C ALA A 53 18.48 -21.14 -0.75
N ASN A 54 19.16 -20.00 -0.66
CA ASN A 54 20.00 -19.69 0.49
C ASN A 54 19.12 -19.22 1.66
N SER A 55 18.49 -20.16 2.36
CA SER A 55 17.71 -19.89 3.56
C SER A 55 18.42 -20.41 4.82
N ARG A 56 18.31 -19.63 5.90
CA ARG A 56 18.68 -19.97 7.28
C ARG A 56 17.69 -20.96 7.91
N ALA A 57 16.55 -21.23 7.26
CA ALA A 57 15.53 -22.23 7.64
C ALA A 57 16.02 -23.70 7.70
N LYS A 58 17.33 -23.95 7.59
CA LYS A 58 17.94 -25.27 7.79
C LYS A 58 17.80 -25.79 9.23
N LYS A 59 17.45 -24.93 10.19
CA LYS A 59 16.99 -25.34 11.53
C LYS A 59 15.47 -25.34 11.56
N VAL A 60 14.88 -26.43 12.06
CA VAL A 60 13.43 -26.55 12.21
C VAL A 60 12.94 -25.57 13.27
N GLU A 61 12.18 -24.56 12.84
CA GLU A 61 11.45 -23.65 13.74
C GLU A 61 10.02 -24.15 13.90
N LEU A 62 9.44 -23.98 15.10
CA LEU A 62 8.07 -24.36 15.40
C LEU A 62 7.26 -23.11 15.83
N PRO A 63 5.97 -23.03 15.48
CA PRO A 63 5.12 -21.94 15.95
C PRO A 63 5.01 -21.94 17.48
N GLY A 64 4.97 -20.76 18.08
CA GLY A 64 4.90 -20.60 19.54
C GLY A 64 6.21 -20.76 20.29
N PHE A 65 7.33 -20.99 19.58
CA PHE A 65 8.67 -21.10 20.15
C PHE A 65 9.60 -20.08 19.50
N PHE A 66 10.63 -19.67 20.23
CA PHE A 66 11.66 -18.77 19.72
C PHE A 66 12.25 -19.28 18.38
N PRO A 67 12.41 -18.43 17.35
CA PRO A 67 12.24 -16.98 17.35
C PRO A 67 10.86 -16.50 16.87
N PHE A 68 9.81 -17.33 16.97
CA PHE A 68 8.42 -17.01 16.63
C PHE A 68 8.16 -16.61 15.16
N THR A 69 9.08 -16.91 14.24
CA THR A 69 8.92 -16.64 12.79
C THR A 69 7.58 -17.20 12.30
N ARG A 70 7.26 -18.43 12.69
CA ARG A 70 6.03 -19.17 12.30
C ARG A 70 4.78 -18.79 13.11
N GLY A 71 4.87 -17.77 13.97
CA GLY A 71 3.77 -17.32 14.83
C GLY A 71 4.09 -17.47 16.32
N THR A 72 3.36 -16.71 17.14
CA THR A 72 3.58 -16.58 18.60
C THR A 72 2.82 -17.61 19.44
N SER A 73 1.85 -18.33 18.83
CA SER A 73 1.10 -19.42 19.47
C SER A 73 1.34 -20.75 18.74
N PRO A 74 1.54 -21.87 19.45
CA PRO A 74 1.68 -23.20 18.82
C PRO A 74 0.47 -23.61 17.99
N MET A 75 -0.74 -23.22 18.41
CA MET A 75 -2.00 -23.57 17.74
C MET A 75 -2.46 -22.49 16.74
N GLY A 76 -1.80 -21.33 16.71
CA GLY A 76 -2.15 -20.21 15.83
C GLY A 76 -3.66 -19.91 15.84
N TYR A 77 -4.24 -19.76 14.64
CA TYR A 77 -5.66 -19.47 14.47
C TYR A 77 -6.61 -20.63 14.82
N HIS A 78 -6.10 -21.83 15.04
CA HIS A 78 -6.93 -22.96 15.43
C HIS A 78 -7.52 -22.76 16.84
N GLU A 79 -6.81 -22.03 17.69
CA GLU A 79 -7.26 -21.63 19.03
C GLU A 79 -7.75 -20.18 19.05
N ASN A 80 -6.98 -19.26 18.47
CA ASN A 80 -7.25 -17.82 18.52
C ASN A 80 -7.17 -17.20 17.13
N PRO A 81 -8.26 -17.22 16.33
CA PRO A 81 -8.34 -16.45 15.09
C PRO A 81 -8.13 -14.95 15.35
N TRP A 82 -7.58 -14.23 14.39
CA TRP A 82 -7.38 -12.78 14.51
C TRP A 82 -8.68 -12.04 14.83
N LEU A 83 -8.58 -10.90 15.52
CA LEU A 83 -9.70 -10.01 15.80
C LEU A 83 -9.97 -9.10 14.58
N ALA A 84 -11.23 -9.00 14.18
CA ALA A 84 -11.68 -8.16 13.08
C ALA A 84 -11.88 -6.73 13.58
N VAL A 85 -10.82 -5.91 13.48
CA VAL A 85 -10.83 -4.50 13.86
C VAL A 85 -11.44 -3.70 12.72
N GLN A 86 -12.76 -3.52 12.74
CA GLN A 86 -13.45 -2.60 11.84
C GLN A 86 -13.97 -1.40 12.63
N PRO A 87 -13.24 -0.26 12.61
CA PRO A 87 -13.68 0.94 13.30
C PRO A 87 -15.03 1.42 12.77
N VAL A 88 -15.98 1.66 13.68
CA VAL A 88 -17.30 2.17 13.32
C VAL A 88 -17.35 3.68 13.56
N SER A 89 -17.79 4.41 12.55
CA SER A 89 -18.00 5.86 12.62
C SER A 89 -19.48 6.23 12.82
N GLY A 90 -19.73 7.40 13.39
CA GLY A 90 -21.06 7.98 13.54
C GLY A 90 -20.97 9.47 13.89
N ILE A 91 -22.02 10.24 13.60
CA ILE A 91 -22.09 11.66 13.96
C ILE A 91 -22.32 11.81 15.47
N THR A 92 -22.98 10.82 16.09
CA THR A 92 -23.27 10.81 17.52
C THR A 92 -22.79 9.52 18.18
N ALA A 93 -22.56 9.58 19.49
CA ALA A 93 -22.21 8.41 20.30
C ALA A 93 -23.21 7.25 20.15
N LYS A 94 -24.50 7.60 20.11
CA LYS A 94 -25.60 6.64 19.99
C LYS A 94 -25.54 5.94 18.64
N GLU A 95 -25.35 6.69 17.55
CA GLU A 95 -25.25 6.12 16.21
C GLU A 95 -24.05 5.17 16.10
N ALA A 96 -22.87 5.58 16.58
CA ALA A 96 -21.68 4.75 16.56
C ALA A 96 -21.85 3.47 17.40
N ASN A 97 -22.47 3.57 18.57
CA ASN A 97 -22.80 2.41 19.42
C ASN A 97 -23.80 1.46 18.74
N GLU A 98 -24.89 1.97 18.17
CA GLU A 98 -25.90 1.16 17.47
C GLU A 98 -25.29 0.41 16.28
N LYS A 99 -24.41 1.08 15.52
CA LYS A 99 -23.66 0.45 14.42
C LYS A 99 -22.68 -0.61 14.92
N MET A 100 -21.97 -0.39 16.02
CA MET A 100 -21.09 -1.40 16.61
C MET A 100 -21.87 -2.63 17.10
N LEU A 101 -23.00 -2.42 17.78
CA LEU A 101 -23.90 -3.51 18.19
C LEU A 101 -24.44 -4.30 16.98
N ALA A 102 -24.73 -3.62 15.88
CA ALA A 102 -25.10 -4.27 14.62
C ALA A 102 -23.92 -5.03 13.97
N ALA A 103 -22.69 -4.51 14.09
CA ALA A 103 -21.48 -5.16 13.59
C ALA A 103 -21.17 -6.46 14.34
N PHE A 104 -21.36 -6.51 15.67
CA PHE A 104 -21.20 -7.75 16.46
C PHE A 104 -22.15 -8.87 15.98
N LYS A 105 -23.39 -8.52 15.63
CA LYS A 105 -24.36 -9.47 15.05
C LYS A 105 -23.96 -9.97 13.66
N ARG A 106 -22.91 -9.40 13.06
CA ARG A 106 -22.45 -9.63 11.69
C ARG A 106 -20.95 -9.95 11.64
N GLY A 107 -20.38 -10.51 12.71
CA GLY A 107 -19.04 -11.08 12.70
C GLY A 107 -17.90 -10.21 13.26
N GLN A 108 -18.19 -8.97 13.67
CA GLN A 108 -17.23 -8.19 14.48
C GLN A 108 -17.01 -8.92 15.82
N ASN A 109 -15.78 -8.94 16.32
CA ASN A 109 -15.44 -9.57 17.61
C ASN A 109 -14.61 -8.68 18.54
N ILE A 110 -14.48 -7.39 18.22
CA ILE A 110 -13.80 -6.37 19.01
C ILE A 110 -14.52 -5.01 18.86
N ALA A 111 -14.62 -4.25 19.96
CA ALA A 111 -15.19 -2.91 19.92
C ALA A 111 -14.14 -1.90 19.43
N ALA A 112 -14.21 -1.55 18.14
CA ALA A 112 -13.26 -0.66 17.48
C ALA A 112 -13.89 0.68 17.12
N TYR A 113 -13.25 1.78 17.53
CA TYR A 113 -13.75 3.14 17.26
C TYR A 113 -12.60 4.07 16.87
N PRO A 114 -12.80 5.03 15.97
CA PRO A 114 -11.80 6.05 15.69
C PRO A 114 -11.72 7.05 16.85
N ALA A 115 -10.50 7.44 17.25
CA ALA A 115 -10.28 8.43 18.31
C ALA A 115 -10.90 9.81 18.02
N ARG A 116 -11.21 10.10 16.76
CA ARG A 116 -11.94 11.29 16.32
C ARG A 116 -13.23 11.51 17.09
N LEU A 117 -13.99 10.46 17.37
CA LEU A 117 -15.24 10.58 18.13
C LEU A 117 -14.98 11.21 19.51
N LEU A 118 -13.94 10.75 20.22
CA LEU A 118 -13.57 11.30 21.51
C LEU A 118 -13.05 12.75 21.39
N ALA A 119 -12.29 13.03 20.33
CA ALA A 119 -11.76 14.37 20.06
C ALA A 119 -12.88 15.40 19.82
N GLU A 120 -13.96 14.97 19.16
CA GLU A 120 -15.19 15.73 18.89
C GLU A 120 -16.16 15.79 20.09
N GLY A 121 -15.78 15.23 21.24
CA GLY A 121 -16.52 15.35 22.49
C GLY A 121 -17.51 14.22 22.77
N VAL A 122 -17.51 13.16 21.98
CA VAL A 122 -18.25 11.94 22.32
C VAL A 122 -17.63 11.31 23.56
N ARG A 123 -18.47 10.94 24.53
CA ARG A 123 -18.05 10.21 25.73
C ARG A 123 -17.90 8.72 25.45
N PHE A 124 -16.79 8.14 25.88
CA PHE A 124 -16.49 6.73 25.67
C PHE A 124 -17.57 5.80 26.27
N GLU A 125 -18.09 6.09 27.47
CA GLU A 125 -19.12 5.29 28.15
C GLU A 125 -20.40 5.14 27.33
N ASN A 126 -20.70 6.13 26.48
CA ASN A 126 -21.85 6.05 25.58
C ASN A 126 -21.55 5.17 24.34
N LEU A 127 -20.30 5.10 23.89
CA LEU A 127 -19.87 4.24 22.79
C LEU A 127 -19.91 2.76 23.18
N ILE A 128 -19.58 2.45 24.42
CA ILE A 128 -19.53 1.07 24.92
C ILE A 128 -20.81 0.60 25.61
N LYS A 129 -21.85 1.42 25.63
CA LYS A 129 -23.11 1.07 26.26
C LYS A 129 -23.65 -0.26 25.70
N ASP A 130 -24.05 -1.17 26.58
CA ASP A 130 -24.59 -2.49 26.25
C ASP A 130 -23.59 -3.44 25.52
N ILE A 131 -22.29 -3.09 25.47
CA ILE A 131 -21.23 -3.99 25.00
C ILE A 131 -20.67 -4.78 26.19
N PRO A 132 -20.59 -6.13 26.14
CA PRO A 132 -20.12 -6.94 27.26
C PRO A 132 -18.58 -6.93 27.36
N LEU A 133 -18.00 -5.86 27.93
CA LEU A 133 -16.54 -5.61 28.00
C LEU A 133 -15.73 -6.63 28.82
N LYS A 134 -16.39 -7.56 29.54
CA LYS A 134 -15.71 -8.67 30.21
C LYS A 134 -15.18 -9.72 29.23
N VAL A 135 -15.77 -9.81 28.05
CA VAL A 135 -15.43 -10.81 27.02
C VAL A 135 -15.12 -10.17 25.66
N VAL A 136 -15.53 -8.92 25.45
CA VAL A 136 -15.26 -8.16 24.22
C VAL A 136 -14.10 -7.19 24.47
N PRO A 137 -12.95 -7.35 23.79
CA PRO A 137 -11.86 -6.38 23.87
C PRO A 137 -12.24 -5.07 23.18
N VAL A 138 -11.44 -4.03 23.42
CA VAL A 138 -11.54 -2.71 22.77
C VAL A 138 -10.33 -2.46 21.89
N PHE A 139 -10.50 -1.70 20.81
CA PHE A 139 -9.39 -1.23 19.98
C PHE A 139 -9.58 0.25 19.63
N MET A 140 -8.61 1.07 19.99
CA MET A 140 -8.53 2.47 19.58
C MET A 140 -7.06 2.91 19.50
N ASP A 141 -6.64 3.32 18.32
CA ASP A 141 -5.46 4.16 18.14
C ASP A 141 -5.84 5.60 18.53
N LEU A 142 -5.23 6.09 19.60
CA LEU A 142 -5.55 7.36 20.26
C LEU A 142 -4.88 8.56 19.60
N LYS A 143 -3.94 8.35 18.66
CA LYS A 143 -3.32 9.38 17.82
C LYS A 143 -2.83 10.63 18.58
N GLY A 144 -2.15 10.44 19.72
CA GLY A 144 -1.63 11.54 20.55
C GLY A 144 -2.62 12.07 21.60
N GLY A 145 -3.79 11.45 21.72
CA GLY A 145 -4.85 11.79 22.68
C GLY A 145 -4.84 10.95 23.97
N GLN A 146 -3.87 10.07 24.19
CA GLN A 146 -3.92 9.06 25.26
C GLN A 146 -4.07 9.68 26.66
N LYS A 147 -3.29 10.71 27.00
CA LYS A 147 -3.44 11.44 28.27
C LYS A 147 -4.80 12.12 28.38
N ARG A 148 -5.25 12.78 27.29
CA ARG A 148 -6.52 13.53 27.23
C ARG A 148 -7.72 12.62 27.50
N PHE A 149 -7.69 11.38 27.01
CA PHE A 149 -8.84 10.47 27.07
C PHE A 149 -8.83 9.52 28.28
N LEU A 150 -7.72 9.42 29.03
CA LEU A 150 -7.55 8.51 30.17
C LEU A 150 -8.71 8.53 31.18
N ALA A 151 -9.23 9.72 31.51
CA ALA A 151 -10.30 9.86 32.49
C ALA A 151 -11.58 9.11 32.07
N GLN A 152 -11.90 9.11 30.78
CA GLN A 152 -13.09 8.43 30.23
C GLN A 152 -12.94 6.90 30.33
N PHE A 153 -11.74 6.37 30.05
CA PHE A 153 -11.47 4.94 30.17
C PHE A 153 -11.47 4.46 31.63
N LYS A 154 -10.95 5.28 32.56
CA LYS A 154 -11.05 5.01 34.01
C LYS A 154 -12.50 4.97 34.48
N ALA A 155 -13.35 5.86 33.99
CA ALA A 155 -14.77 5.88 34.33
C ALA A 155 -15.51 4.65 33.79
N ALA A 156 -15.22 4.25 32.55
CA ALA A 156 -15.75 3.03 31.94
C ALA A 156 -15.37 1.75 32.71
N GLY A 157 -14.07 1.54 32.99
CA GLY A 157 -13.60 0.35 33.72
C GLY A 157 -14.21 0.20 35.12
N LYS A 158 -14.46 1.32 35.81
CA LYS A 158 -15.15 1.33 37.11
C LYS A 158 -16.64 1.00 37.01
N SER A 159 -17.32 1.56 36.00
CA SER A 159 -18.78 1.46 35.86
C SER A 159 -19.24 0.03 35.57
N ASP A 160 -18.46 -0.73 34.79
CA ASP A 160 -18.80 -2.12 34.42
C ASP A 160 -18.16 -3.18 35.33
N ASN A 161 -17.40 -2.77 36.36
CA ASN A 161 -16.54 -3.67 37.15
C ASN A 161 -15.75 -4.64 36.25
N ALA A 162 -15.21 -4.09 35.15
CA ALA A 162 -14.57 -4.84 34.08
C ALA A 162 -13.12 -4.36 33.92
N GLN A 163 -12.19 -5.32 33.90
CA GLN A 163 -10.82 -5.06 33.45
C GLN A 163 -10.85 -5.02 31.92
N LEU A 164 -10.64 -3.85 31.33
CA LEU A 164 -10.63 -3.73 29.87
C LEU A 164 -9.45 -4.53 29.28
N THR A 165 -9.63 -5.06 28.09
CA THR A 165 -8.60 -5.80 27.33
C THR A 165 -8.55 -5.30 25.89
N GLY A 166 -7.47 -5.61 25.17
CA GLY A 166 -7.26 -5.14 23.80
C GLY A 166 -6.26 -3.99 23.74
N VAL A 167 -6.53 -2.99 22.90
CA VAL A 167 -5.59 -1.92 22.53
C VAL A 167 -6.22 -0.54 22.79
N LEU A 168 -5.60 0.23 23.69
CA LEU A 168 -5.87 1.65 23.91
C LEU A 168 -4.51 2.37 23.94
N ALA A 169 -3.97 2.62 22.76
CA ALA A 169 -2.57 2.93 22.58
C ALA A 169 -2.34 4.10 21.62
N GLU A 170 -1.13 4.64 21.63
CA GLU A 170 -0.67 5.61 20.65
C GLU A 170 0.83 5.45 20.40
N ASP A 171 1.29 6.08 19.33
CA ASP A 171 2.70 6.20 18.96
C ASP A 171 3.07 7.70 18.90
N PRO A 172 3.65 8.28 19.97
CA PRO A 172 4.04 9.69 19.98
C PRO A 172 4.97 10.10 18.85
N ILE A 173 5.97 9.27 18.52
CA ILE A 173 6.94 9.55 17.46
C ILE A 173 6.27 9.58 16.09
N ALA A 174 5.39 8.62 15.79
CA ALA A 174 4.62 8.64 14.55
C ALA A 174 3.75 9.91 14.46
N GLN A 175 3.12 10.32 15.57
CA GLN A 175 2.32 11.55 15.61
C GLN A 175 3.17 12.82 15.38
N TRP A 176 4.36 12.89 15.97
CA TRP A 176 5.31 13.99 15.75
C TRP A 176 5.77 14.10 14.31
N LEU A 177 6.01 12.96 13.66
CA LEU A 177 6.38 12.91 12.24
C LEU A 177 5.24 13.35 11.32
N ILE A 178 3.99 13.11 11.70
CA ILE A 178 2.82 13.60 10.97
C ILE A 178 2.72 15.13 11.08
N VAL A 179 2.83 15.68 12.29
CA VAL A 179 2.66 17.13 12.52
C VAL A 179 3.91 17.95 12.21
N GLY A 180 5.07 17.31 12.05
CA GLY A 180 6.35 17.98 11.80
C GLY A 180 6.96 18.62 13.06
N GLN A 181 6.62 18.15 14.26
CA GLN A 181 7.01 18.80 15.52
C GLN A 181 7.42 17.80 16.58
N LEU A 182 8.59 18.00 17.19
CA LEU A 182 9.08 17.27 18.37
C LEU A 182 9.01 18.14 19.62
N PRO A 183 8.80 17.58 20.82
CA PRO A 183 9.00 18.32 22.07
C PRO A 183 10.47 18.77 22.22
N GLU A 184 10.68 20.00 22.70
CA GLU A 184 12.02 20.45 23.11
C GLU A 184 12.57 19.62 24.28
N ASP A 185 11.73 19.37 25.29
CA ASP A 185 12.04 18.52 26.45
C ASP A 185 11.41 17.13 26.27
N MET A 186 12.16 16.25 25.61
CA MET A 186 11.70 14.88 25.35
C MET A 186 11.72 14.02 26.62
N ASP A 187 12.66 14.25 27.54
CA ASP A 187 12.77 13.47 28.76
C ASP A 187 11.54 13.69 29.65
N ASP A 188 11.09 14.95 29.81
CA ASP A 188 9.84 15.26 30.55
C ASP A 188 8.61 14.69 29.84
N TYR A 189 8.54 14.82 28.52
CA TYR A 189 7.44 14.23 27.74
C TYR A 189 7.32 12.73 27.97
N PHE A 190 8.43 11.99 27.82
CA PHE A 190 8.41 10.53 27.97
C PHE A 190 8.18 10.09 29.42
N ALA A 191 8.69 10.83 30.41
CA ALA A 191 8.38 10.57 31.81
C ALA A 191 6.86 10.66 32.07
N GLU A 192 6.20 11.69 31.53
CA GLU A 192 4.76 11.86 31.66
C GLU A 192 3.96 10.81 30.87
N TRP A 193 4.41 10.49 29.64
CA TRP A 193 3.78 9.50 28.79
C TRP A 193 3.85 8.11 29.41
N VAL A 194 5.03 7.68 29.89
CA VAL A 194 5.20 6.40 30.58
C VAL A 194 4.28 6.31 31.81
N LYS A 195 4.24 7.35 32.64
CA LYS A 195 3.29 7.42 33.77
C LYS A 195 1.83 7.30 33.32
N THR A 196 1.47 7.90 32.20
CA THR A 196 0.14 7.76 31.60
C THR A 196 -0.13 6.30 31.21
N THR A 197 0.84 5.62 30.59
CA THR A 197 0.68 4.19 30.24
C THR A 197 0.48 3.31 31.48
N GLU A 198 1.19 3.57 32.59
CA GLU A 198 0.98 2.86 33.87
C GLU A 198 -0.42 3.10 34.44
N GLU A 199 -0.97 4.31 34.30
CA GLU A 199 -2.34 4.61 34.73
C GLU A 199 -3.39 3.86 33.89
N TYR A 200 -3.13 3.58 32.62
CA TYR A 200 -3.97 2.70 31.80
C TYR A 200 -3.92 1.24 32.28
N GLN A 201 -2.80 0.76 32.84
CA GLN A 201 -2.74 -0.59 33.41
C GLN A 201 -3.68 -0.78 34.60
N LYS A 202 -4.06 0.30 35.30
CA LYS A 202 -5.10 0.29 36.35
C LYS A 202 -6.52 0.16 35.77
N VAL A 203 -6.72 0.51 34.49
CA VAL A 203 -7.98 0.31 33.76
C VAL A 203 -8.10 -1.14 33.30
N GLY A 204 -6.99 -1.75 32.91
CA GLY A 204 -6.93 -3.16 32.51
C GLY A 204 -5.50 -3.66 32.39
N GLN A 205 -5.14 -4.68 33.17
CA GLN A 205 -3.76 -5.22 33.19
C GLN A 205 -3.31 -5.83 31.85
N ASN A 206 -4.26 -6.30 31.04
CA ASN A 206 -4.01 -6.91 29.73
C ASN A 206 -4.21 -5.92 28.56
N LEU A 207 -4.27 -4.61 28.84
CA LEU A 207 -4.29 -3.60 27.79
C LEU A 207 -2.91 -3.39 27.19
N LYS A 208 -2.86 -3.42 25.86
CA LYS A 208 -1.77 -2.82 25.10
C LYS A 208 -1.96 -1.30 25.11
N THR A 209 -0.92 -0.58 25.53
CA THR A 209 -0.95 0.87 25.73
C THR A 209 0.09 1.60 24.90
N VAL A 210 0.95 0.86 24.19
CA VAL A 210 1.98 1.41 23.31
C VAL A 210 1.75 0.85 21.91
N LEU A 211 1.60 1.74 20.94
CA LEU A 211 1.49 1.41 19.53
C LEU A 211 2.81 1.75 18.86
N ILE A 212 3.27 0.88 17.96
CA ILE A 212 4.34 1.19 17.01
C ILE A 212 3.66 1.25 15.64
N ASP A 213 3.40 2.46 15.15
CA ASP A 213 2.59 2.67 13.95
C ASP A 213 3.46 2.83 12.70
N THR A 214 3.90 1.70 12.15
CA THR A 214 4.71 1.70 10.92
C THR A 214 3.89 2.01 9.68
N ALA A 215 2.55 2.03 9.77
CA ALA A 215 1.69 2.43 8.67
C ALA A 215 1.94 3.90 8.26
N VAL A 216 2.37 4.75 9.19
CA VAL A 216 2.83 6.13 8.88
C VAL A 216 4.04 6.11 7.95
N TYR A 217 5.02 5.24 8.19
CA TYR A 217 6.20 5.11 7.33
C TYR A 217 5.81 4.55 5.96
N HIS A 218 4.99 3.49 5.95
CA HIS A 218 4.49 2.87 4.73
C HIS A 218 3.74 3.86 3.84
N ASN A 219 2.77 4.59 4.39
CA ASN A 219 1.97 5.57 3.66
C ASN A 219 2.81 6.80 3.25
N GLY A 220 3.95 7.04 3.93
CA GLY A 220 4.97 7.98 3.47
C GLY A 220 5.81 7.48 2.29
N GLY A 221 5.76 6.18 1.98
CA GLY A 221 6.42 5.53 0.85
C GLY A 221 7.48 4.50 1.22
N ALA A 222 7.70 4.21 2.51
CA ALA A 222 8.72 3.28 2.97
C ALA A 222 8.59 1.88 2.31
N ASN A 223 9.72 1.18 2.19
CA ASN A 223 9.75 -0.23 1.81
C ASN A 223 9.70 -1.14 3.06
N ALA A 224 9.58 -2.46 2.88
CA ALA A 224 9.45 -3.40 4.00
C ALA A 224 10.66 -3.41 4.96
N VAL A 225 11.88 -3.19 4.43
CA VAL A 225 13.11 -3.08 5.24
C VAL A 225 13.02 -1.89 6.19
N GLN A 226 12.63 -0.73 5.66
CA GLN A 226 12.46 0.51 6.40
C GLN A 226 11.36 0.41 7.45
N GLU A 227 10.19 -0.14 7.09
CA GLU A 227 9.09 -0.33 8.04
C GLU A 227 9.51 -1.15 9.26
N ILE A 228 10.20 -2.28 9.06
CA ILE A 228 10.69 -3.12 10.15
C ILE A 228 11.76 -2.38 10.95
N ALA A 229 12.81 -1.86 10.31
CA ALA A 229 13.95 -1.27 11.00
C ALA A 229 13.54 -0.04 11.83
N TYR A 230 12.74 0.87 11.26
CA TYR A 230 12.25 2.04 11.98
C TYR A 230 11.28 1.66 13.11
N GLY A 231 10.37 0.72 12.86
CA GLY A 231 9.45 0.23 13.90
C GLY A 231 10.17 -0.40 15.09
N LEU A 232 11.17 -1.25 14.84
CA LEU A 232 12.00 -1.85 15.89
C LEU A 232 12.82 -0.78 16.64
N SER A 233 13.37 0.21 15.94
CA SER A 233 14.12 1.30 16.57
C SER A 233 13.23 2.18 17.47
N VAL A 234 12.01 2.49 17.04
CA VAL A 234 11.01 3.18 17.88
C VAL A 234 10.64 2.33 19.10
N ALA A 235 10.41 1.02 18.91
CA ALA A 235 10.10 0.13 20.03
C ALA A 235 11.24 0.08 21.06
N VAL A 236 12.49 -0.05 20.61
CA VAL A 236 13.68 -0.01 21.49
C VAL A 236 13.78 1.34 22.19
N HIS A 237 13.55 2.45 21.50
CA HIS A 237 13.54 3.77 22.12
C HIS A 237 12.51 3.85 23.26
N TYR A 238 11.27 3.39 23.03
CA TYR A 238 10.25 3.35 24.08
C TYR A 238 10.64 2.42 25.23
N LEU A 239 11.19 1.24 24.95
CA LEU A 239 11.69 0.34 26.00
C LEU A 239 12.72 1.03 26.91
N LEU A 240 13.67 1.74 26.33
CA LEU A 240 14.69 2.48 27.08
C LEU A 240 14.08 3.64 27.87
N GLU A 241 13.11 4.38 27.31
CA GLU A 241 12.40 5.43 28.06
C GLU A 241 11.61 4.86 29.25
N GLY A 242 10.92 3.73 29.06
CA GLY A 242 10.27 3.01 30.17
C GLY A 242 11.26 2.57 31.25
N GLN A 243 12.42 2.04 30.85
CA GLN A 243 13.47 1.61 31.76
C GLN A 243 14.06 2.78 32.56
N LYS A 244 14.27 3.95 31.94
CA LYS A 244 14.70 5.18 32.64
C LYS A 244 13.72 5.58 33.75
N GLN A 245 12.42 5.33 33.55
CA GLN A 245 11.38 5.56 34.56
C GLN A 245 11.20 4.40 35.56
N GLY A 246 12.04 3.36 35.47
CA GLY A 246 12.04 2.22 36.40
C GLY A 246 11.13 1.06 36.00
N LEU A 247 10.55 1.05 34.80
CA LEU A 247 9.78 -0.08 34.31
C LEU A 247 10.68 -1.22 33.82
N PRO A 248 10.41 -2.49 34.20
CA PRO A 248 11.12 -3.63 33.62
C PRO A 248 10.86 -3.75 32.12
N ILE A 249 11.92 -3.93 31.33
CA ILE A 249 11.86 -4.10 29.86
C ILE A 249 10.84 -5.16 29.46
N ALA A 250 10.89 -6.33 30.11
CA ALA A 250 9.96 -7.43 29.87
C ALA A 250 8.49 -7.04 30.06
N ALA A 251 8.17 -6.33 31.16
CA ALA A 251 6.80 -5.92 31.46
C ALA A 251 6.30 -4.84 30.49
N PHE A 252 7.19 -3.96 30.03
CA PHE A 252 6.82 -2.90 29.09
C PHE A 252 6.71 -3.42 27.65
N ALA A 253 7.56 -4.37 27.23
CA ALA A 253 7.47 -5.06 25.95
C ALA A 253 6.09 -5.73 25.75
N GLU A 254 5.53 -6.33 26.81
CA GLU A 254 4.18 -6.90 26.78
C GLU A 254 3.06 -5.88 26.55
N LYS A 255 3.31 -4.57 26.68
CA LYS A 255 2.32 -3.51 26.43
C LYS A 255 2.35 -2.98 25.01
N ILE A 256 3.32 -3.44 24.21
CA ILE A 256 3.51 -3.02 22.82
C ILE A 256 2.64 -3.87 21.89
N VAL A 257 2.05 -3.18 20.91
CA VAL A 257 1.47 -3.76 19.69
C VAL A 257 2.05 -3.03 18.48
N PHE A 258 2.44 -3.78 17.45
CA PHE A 258 2.97 -3.23 16.20
C PHE A 258 1.85 -3.15 15.17
N SER A 259 1.69 -1.99 14.54
CA SER A 259 0.75 -1.78 13.44
C SER A 259 1.50 -1.68 12.13
N PHE A 260 1.37 -2.72 11.29
CA PHE A 260 1.97 -2.78 9.96
C PHE A 260 0.91 -2.52 8.89
N ALA A 261 1.24 -1.66 7.92
CA ALA A 261 0.46 -1.61 6.69
C ALA A 261 0.70 -2.89 5.87
N VAL A 262 -0.33 -3.42 5.21
CA VAL A 262 -0.22 -4.58 4.31
C VAL A 262 -0.62 -4.17 2.92
N ASP A 263 0.29 -4.32 1.96
CA ASP A 263 0.12 -3.86 0.59
C ASP A 263 -0.09 -5.02 -0.39
N SER A 264 -0.23 -4.67 -1.67
CA SER A 264 -0.56 -5.65 -2.71
C SER A 264 0.62 -6.59 -3.06
N ASN A 265 1.82 -6.36 -2.51
CA ASN A 265 2.96 -7.27 -2.65
C ASN A 265 2.80 -8.45 -1.68
N TYR A 266 2.02 -9.43 -2.13
CA TYR A 266 1.53 -10.54 -1.33
C TYR A 266 2.63 -11.30 -0.55
N PHE A 267 3.66 -11.78 -1.24
CA PHE A 267 4.73 -12.57 -0.61
C PHE A 267 5.67 -11.72 0.24
N MET A 268 5.93 -10.47 -0.18
CA MET A 268 6.72 -9.52 0.63
C MET A 268 6.01 -9.21 1.95
N THR A 269 4.69 -9.02 1.94
CA THR A 269 3.91 -8.82 3.16
C THR A 269 4.01 -10.02 4.11
N ILE A 270 3.88 -11.26 3.60
CA ILE A 270 4.03 -12.47 4.41
C ILE A 270 5.44 -12.55 5.01
N ALA A 271 6.47 -12.34 4.20
CA ALA A 271 7.87 -12.35 4.65
C ALA A 271 8.15 -11.24 5.67
N LYS A 272 7.59 -10.03 5.47
CA LYS A 272 7.72 -8.88 6.38
C LYS A 272 7.24 -9.20 7.78
N LEU A 273 6.05 -9.75 7.91
CA LEU A 273 5.46 -10.08 9.21
C LEU A 273 6.24 -11.20 9.92
N ARG A 274 6.70 -12.21 9.17
CA ARG A 274 7.57 -13.28 9.69
C ARG A 274 8.92 -12.75 10.17
N ALA A 275 9.58 -11.91 9.37
CA ALA A 275 10.86 -11.30 9.68
C ALA A 275 10.75 -10.37 10.90
N ALA A 276 9.70 -9.53 10.98
CA ALA A 276 9.47 -8.63 12.09
C ALA A 276 9.38 -9.37 13.44
N ARG A 277 8.61 -10.47 13.50
CA ARG A 277 8.51 -11.29 14.72
C ARG A 277 9.86 -11.85 15.15
N ARG A 278 10.62 -12.39 14.20
CA ARG A 278 11.95 -12.94 14.45
C ARG A 278 12.88 -11.90 15.04
N LEU A 279 12.97 -10.72 14.42
CA LEU A 279 13.86 -9.66 14.87
C LEU A 279 13.44 -9.09 16.23
N TRP A 280 12.14 -8.99 16.50
CA TRP A 280 11.66 -8.60 17.83
C TRP A 280 12.05 -9.60 18.92
N ALA A 281 11.95 -10.90 18.64
CA ALA A 281 12.43 -11.94 19.55
C ALA A 281 13.95 -11.82 19.81
N CYS A 282 14.74 -11.53 18.77
CA CYS A 282 16.19 -11.30 18.89
C CYS A 282 16.51 -10.05 19.74
N ILE A 283 15.71 -8.98 19.66
CA ILE A 283 15.85 -7.82 20.55
C ILE A 283 15.62 -8.25 22.01
N GLY A 284 14.61 -9.09 22.28
CA GLY A 284 14.38 -9.65 23.61
C GLY A 284 15.55 -10.45 24.16
N GLU A 285 16.21 -11.24 23.30
CA GLU A 285 17.44 -11.97 23.63
C GLU A 285 18.59 -11.01 23.96
N ALA A 286 18.75 -9.92 23.19
CA ALA A 286 19.77 -8.89 23.45
C ALA A 286 19.55 -8.14 24.78
N PHE A 287 18.30 -7.99 25.22
CA PHE A 287 17.96 -7.48 26.55
C PHE A 287 18.02 -8.54 27.67
N GLU A 288 18.48 -9.76 27.37
CA GLU A 288 18.58 -10.89 28.31
C GLU A 288 17.23 -11.24 28.96
N THR A 289 16.13 -11.10 28.21
CA THR A 289 14.77 -11.40 28.70
C THR A 289 14.28 -12.76 28.25
N ALA A 290 13.34 -13.34 29.00
CA ALA A 290 12.69 -14.58 28.57
C ALA A 290 11.92 -14.35 27.25
N PRO A 291 12.04 -15.26 26.24
CA PRO A 291 11.42 -15.08 24.92
C PRO A 291 9.91 -14.79 24.95
N ASP A 292 9.19 -15.29 25.96
CA ASP A 292 7.73 -15.12 26.07
C ASP A 292 7.30 -13.65 26.21
N HIS A 293 8.14 -12.78 26.78
CA HIS A 293 7.85 -11.35 26.89
C HIS A 293 7.97 -10.61 25.54
N PHE A 294 8.68 -11.20 24.59
CA PHE A 294 8.94 -10.65 23.25
C PHE A 294 8.17 -11.40 22.15
N LYS A 295 7.00 -11.97 22.49
CA LYS A 295 6.00 -12.37 21.49
C LYS A 295 5.39 -11.10 20.88
N MET A 296 5.78 -10.79 19.65
CA MET A 296 5.29 -9.61 18.95
C MET A 296 3.77 -9.72 18.73
N SER A 297 3.03 -8.72 19.20
CA SER A 297 1.62 -8.58 18.87
C SER A 297 1.45 -7.70 17.64
N ILE A 298 0.71 -8.19 16.64
CA ILE A 298 0.60 -7.54 15.32
C ILE A 298 -0.85 -7.13 15.04
N HIS A 299 -1.02 -5.83 14.83
CA HIS A 299 -2.10 -5.24 14.07
C HIS A 299 -1.67 -5.07 12.61
N ALA A 300 -2.47 -5.55 11.67
CA ALA A 300 -2.31 -5.28 10.25
C ALA A 300 -3.43 -4.38 9.75
N VAL A 301 -3.08 -3.36 8.98
CA VAL A 301 -4.02 -2.44 8.33
C VAL A 301 -3.77 -2.43 6.83
N THR A 302 -4.80 -2.52 6.00
CA THR A 302 -4.66 -2.45 4.55
C THR A 302 -4.04 -1.11 4.09
N SER A 303 -3.17 -1.17 3.09
CA SER A 303 -2.39 -0.03 2.62
C SER A 303 -3.24 1.04 1.93
N GLU A 304 -3.19 2.27 2.45
CA GLU A 304 -3.80 3.44 1.79
C GLU A 304 -2.99 3.89 0.57
N LEU A 305 -1.66 3.70 0.61
CA LEU A 305 -0.71 4.12 -0.43
C LEU A 305 -1.13 3.69 -1.85
N THR A 306 -1.77 2.53 -1.96
CA THR A 306 -2.17 1.89 -3.23
C THR A 306 -3.65 2.04 -3.59
N GLU A 307 -4.45 2.68 -2.74
CA GLU A 307 -5.88 2.90 -2.99
C GLU A 307 -6.10 3.92 -4.12
N THR A 308 -7.19 3.73 -4.86
CA THR A 308 -7.58 4.61 -5.98
C THR A 308 -8.94 5.23 -5.73
N LEU A 309 -9.08 6.51 -6.09
CA LEU A 309 -10.36 7.24 -6.01
C LEU A 309 -11.26 6.92 -7.22
N TYR A 310 -10.66 6.75 -8.39
CA TYR A 310 -11.35 6.21 -9.57
C TYR A 310 -11.37 4.69 -9.52
N ASP A 311 -12.43 4.11 -10.09
CA ASP A 311 -12.69 2.67 -10.07
C ASP A 311 -12.56 2.06 -8.66
N GLU A 312 -13.23 2.68 -7.68
CA GLU A 312 -13.09 2.35 -6.26
C GLU A 312 -13.41 0.87 -5.94
N HIS A 313 -14.20 0.19 -6.76
CA HIS A 313 -14.51 -1.23 -6.57
C HIS A 313 -13.28 -2.14 -6.76
N VAL A 314 -12.27 -1.70 -7.53
CA VAL A 314 -10.98 -2.42 -7.62
C VAL A 314 -10.27 -2.44 -6.26
N ASN A 315 -10.55 -1.47 -5.37
CA ASN A 315 -10.02 -1.51 -4.00
C ASN A 315 -10.52 -2.74 -3.23
N ILE A 316 -11.69 -3.32 -3.56
CA ILE A 316 -12.15 -4.60 -2.96
C ILE A 316 -11.14 -5.72 -3.25
N LEU A 317 -10.64 -5.79 -4.48
CA LEU A 317 -9.65 -6.80 -4.88
C LEU A 317 -8.32 -6.57 -4.17
N ARG A 318 -7.88 -5.30 -4.07
CA ARG A 318 -6.65 -4.90 -3.37
C ARG A 318 -6.72 -5.30 -1.89
N THR A 319 -7.75 -4.85 -1.19
CA THR A 319 -7.89 -5.07 0.25
C THR A 319 -8.13 -6.54 0.59
N THR A 320 -8.78 -7.31 -0.30
CA THR A 320 -8.89 -8.78 -0.16
C THR A 320 -7.53 -9.47 -0.24
N ASN A 321 -6.71 -9.13 -1.24
CA ASN A 321 -5.36 -9.70 -1.39
C ASN A 321 -4.45 -9.34 -0.20
N GLN A 322 -4.51 -8.08 0.23
CA GLN A 322 -3.79 -7.56 1.39
C GLN A 322 -4.20 -8.27 2.68
N ALA A 323 -5.51 -8.41 2.93
CA ALA A 323 -6.05 -9.13 4.07
C ALA A 323 -5.64 -10.60 4.09
N PHE A 324 -5.60 -11.24 2.92
CA PHE A 324 -5.20 -12.64 2.80
C PHE A 324 -3.71 -12.84 3.10
N ALA A 325 -2.85 -11.96 2.57
CA ALA A 325 -1.42 -11.95 2.89
C ALA A 325 -1.18 -11.73 4.40
N ALA A 326 -1.92 -10.79 5.00
CA ALA A 326 -1.84 -10.49 6.43
C ALA A 326 -2.28 -11.70 7.28
N ALA A 327 -3.38 -12.36 6.92
CA ALA A 327 -3.85 -13.56 7.60
C ALA A 327 -2.77 -14.66 7.57
N ILE A 328 -2.21 -14.98 6.40
CA ILE A 328 -1.13 -15.98 6.28
C ILE A 328 0.11 -15.56 7.07
N GLY A 329 0.40 -14.26 7.08
CA GLY A 329 1.49 -13.68 7.84
C GLY A 329 1.37 -13.85 9.36
N GLY A 330 0.22 -14.29 9.91
CA GLY A 330 0.06 -14.61 11.33
C GLY A 330 -0.07 -13.37 12.22
N ILE A 331 -1.21 -12.69 12.12
CA ILE A 331 -1.54 -11.42 12.80
C ILE A 331 -2.54 -11.64 13.94
N ASP A 332 -2.59 -10.73 14.91
CA ASP A 332 -3.58 -10.78 16.00
C ASP A 332 -4.81 -9.92 15.71
N TYR A 333 -4.61 -8.78 15.03
CA TYR A 333 -5.65 -7.82 14.69
C TYR A 333 -5.57 -7.49 13.22
N LEU A 334 -6.71 -7.45 12.54
CA LEU A 334 -6.79 -7.03 11.14
C LEU A 334 -7.78 -5.87 11.00
N GLN A 335 -7.37 -4.82 10.33
CA GLN A 335 -8.22 -3.73 9.85
C GLN A 335 -8.18 -3.70 8.32
N ILE A 336 -9.35 -3.73 7.71
CA ILE A 336 -9.53 -3.68 6.26
C ILE A 336 -10.28 -2.40 5.93
N HIS A 337 -9.66 -1.50 5.17
CA HIS A 337 -10.31 -0.28 4.73
C HIS A 337 -11.48 -0.61 3.80
N PRO A 338 -12.63 0.06 3.98
CA PRO A 338 -13.71 0.04 3.01
C PRO A 338 -13.22 0.46 1.62
N PHE A 339 -13.81 -0.09 0.55
CA PHE A 339 -13.32 0.16 -0.81
C PHE A 339 -13.41 1.64 -1.23
N ASN A 340 -14.23 2.43 -0.54
CA ASN A 340 -14.43 3.86 -0.76
C ASN A 340 -13.62 4.74 0.22
N HIS A 341 -12.69 4.17 1.00
CA HIS A 341 -11.88 4.87 2.02
C HIS A 341 -11.19 6.12 1.48
N ALA A 342 -10.59 6.05 0.29
CA ALA A 342 -9.99 7.19 -0.42
C ALA A 342 -10.93 8.41 -0.62
N SER A 343 -12.24 8.19 -0.65
CA SER A 343 -13.26 9.25 -0.76
C SER A 343 -13.75 9.79 0.59
N GLY A 344 -13.34 9.18 1.70
CA GLY A 344 -13.77 9.54 3.06
C GLY A 344 -15.25 9.26 3.33
N GLY A 345 -15.89 8.44 2.49
CA GLY A 345 -17.30 8.12 2.61
C GLY A 345 -17.57 7.11 3.73
N THR A 346 -18.45 7.46 4.67
CA THR A 346 -19.15 6.46 5.48
C THR A 346 -20.29 5.86 4.66
N ASP A 347 -20.22 4.54 4.43
CA ASP A 347 -21.23 3.79 3.68
C ASP A 347 -21.36 2.39 4.29
N ASP A 348 -22.57 2.06 4.76
CA ASP A 348 -22.88 0.77 5.37
C ASP A 348 -22.58 -0.41 4.43
N PHE A 349 -22.71 -0.21 3.11
CA PHE A 349 -22.37 -1.25 2.13
C PHE A 349 -20.87 -1.47 2.05
N ALA A 350 -20.06 -0.41 1.90
CA ALA A 350 -18.60 -0.51 1.91
C ALA A 350 -18.05 -1.10 3.23
N GLU A 351 -18.55 -0.66 4.38
CA GLU A 351 -18.19 -1.22 5.70
C GLU A 351 -18.58 -2.70 5.83
N ARG A 352 -19.73 -3.10 5.26
CA ARG A 352 -20.14 -4.50 5.20
C ARG A 352 -19.17 -5.33 4.35
N ILE A 353 -18.76 -4.84 3.18
CA ILE A 353 -17.82 -5.56 2.32
C ILE A 353 -16.48 -5.77 3.06
N ALA A 354 -15.93 -4.72 3.67
CA ALA A 354 -14.71 -4.82 4.47
C ALA A 354 -14.81 -5.89 5.57
N ARG A 355 -15.89 -5.89 6.35
CA ARG A 355 -16.12 -6.90 7.39
C ARG A 355 -16.31 -8.31 6.82
N ASN A 356 -17.05 -8.44 5.72
CA ASN A 356 -17.30 -9.74 5.09
C ASN A 356 -16.01 -10.40 4.57
N ILE A 357 -14.99 -9.64 4.16
CA ILE A 357 -13.68 -10.20 3.79
C ILE A 357 -13.10 -11.01 4.96
N HIS A 358 -13.19 -10.54 6.21
CA HIS A 358 -12.76 -11.34 7.37
C HIS A 358 -13.49 -12.68 7.47
N LEU A 359 -14.81 -12.65 7.30
CA LEU A 359 -15.66 -13.83 7.43
C LEU A 359 -15.38 -14.84 6.34
N ILE A 360 -15.30 -14.41 5.08
CA ILE A 360 -14.96 -15.27 3.96
C ILE A 360 -13.59 -15.92 4.19
N LEU A 361 -12.59 -15.13 4.61
CA LEU A 361 -11.26 -15.67 4.91
C LEU A 361 -11.31 -16.71 6.04
N LYS A 362 -12.03 -16.45 7.13
CA LYS A 362 -12.10 -17.40 8.27
C LYS A 362 -12.94 -18.64 7.97
N GLU A 363 -14.09 -18.47 7.34
CA GLU A 363 -15.15 -19.50 7.28
C GLU A 363 -15.12 -20.29 5.96
N GLU A 364 -14.61 -19.71 4.87
CA GLU A 364 -14.70 -20.33 3.54
C GLU A 364 -13.33 -20.76 2.99
N THR A 365 -12.23 -20.12 3.39
CA THR A 365 -10.90 -20.44 2.81
C THR A 365 -10.11 -21.50 3.56
N ASN A 366 -10.55 -21.92 4.76
CA ASN A 366 -9.82 -22.83 5.66
C ASN A 366 -8.41 -22.34 6.05
N ILE A 367 -8.13 -21.04 5.94
CA ILE A 367 -6.80 -20.48 6.24
C ILE A 367 -6.43 -20.58 7.73
N THR A 368 -7.41 -20.81 8.60
CA THR A 368 -7.21 -20.97 10.05
C THR A 368 -6.80 -22.38 10.46
N THR A 369 -6.80 -23.35 9.55
CA THR A 369 -6.56 -24.77 9.85
C THR A 369 -5.07 -25.11 9.99
N VAL A 370 -4.18 -24.36 9.31
CA VAL A 370 -2.73 -24.62 9.32
C VAL A 370 -2.00 -23.38 9.84
N VAL A 371 -1.09 -23.58 10.80
CA VAL A 371 -0.23 -22.51 11.32
C VAL A 371 0.93 -22.27 10.35
N ASP A 372 1.16 -21.01 9.97
CA ASP A 372 2.18 -20.58 8.99
C ASP A 372 2.16 -21.44 7.70
N PRO A 373 1.06 -21.39 6.90
CA PRO A 373 0.93 -22.24 5.71
C PRO A 373 1.97 -21.90 4.63
N ALA A 374 2.61 -20.73 4.69
CA ALA A 374 3.69 -20.34 3.79
C ALA A 374 5.05 -20.94 4.20
N GLY A 375 5.18 -21.42 5.42
CA GLY A 375 6.44 -21.93 5.94
C GLY A 375 6.89 -23.20 5.22
N GLY A 376 8.16 -23.25 4.84
CA GLY A 376 8.76 -24.32 4.03
C GLY A 376 8.77 -24.01 2.53
N SER A 377 8.08 -22.96 2.08
CA SER A 377 8.24 -22.45 0.72
C SER A 377 9.65 -21.88 0.55
N TRP A 378 10.42 -22.42 -0.40
CA TRP A 378 11.79 -21.96 -0.67
C TRP A 378 11.88 -20.45 -0.93
N TYR A 379 10.89 -19.91 -1.66
CA TYR A 379 10.80 -18.48 -1.93
C TYR A 379 10.52 -17.67 -0.66
N VAL A 380 9.47 -18.03 0.10
CA VAL A 380 9.06 -17.24 1.28
C VAL A 380 10.12 -17.31 2.38
N GLU A 381 10.76 -18.47 2.58
CA GLU A 381 11.83 -18.60 3.57
C GLU A 381 13.05 -17.76 3.20
N GLN A 382 13.54 -17.85 1.96
CA GLN A 382 14.67 -17.02 1.52
C GLN A 382 14.32 -15.52 1.58
N LEU A 383 13.12 -15.13 1.12
CA LEU A 383 12.68 -13.73 1.19
C LEU A 383 12.60 -13.22 2.64
N THR A 384 12.12 -14.05 3.57
CA THR A 384 12.06 -13.73 5.00
C THR A 384 13.46 -13.54 5.57
N ASP A 385 14.41 -14.39 5.19
CA ASP A 385 15.80 -14.30 5.67
C ASP A 385 16.52 -13.06 5.13
N GLU A 386 16.41 -12.79 3.83
CA GLU A 386 17.02 -11.60 3.20
C GLU A 386 16.42 -10.31 3.76
N LEU A 387 15.10 -10.29 3.97
CA LEU A 387 14.42 -9.15 4.56
C LEU A 387 14.83 -8.94 6.01
N ALA A 388 14.91 -10.00 6.81
CA ALA A 388 15.37 -9.93 8.20
C ALA A 388 16.82 -9.43 8.28
N GLU A 389 17.72 -9.90 7.41
CA GLU A 389 19.11 -9.46 7.38
C GLU A 389 19.23 -7.97 7.03
N LYS A 390 18.55 -7.53 5.97
CA LYS A 390 18.58 -6.11 5.56
C LYS A 390 17.94 -5.19 6.60
N ALA A 391 16.81 -5.59 7.18
CA ALA A 391 16.16 -4.82 8.24
C ALA A 391 17.01 -4.75 9.51
N TRP A 392 17.69 -5.85 9.87
CA TRP A 392 18.60 -5.87 11.01
C TRP A 392 19.81 -4.95 10.79
N ASN A 393 20.44 -5.00 9.62
CA ASN A 393 21.55 -4.11 9.29
C ASN A 393 21.11 -2.63 9.35
N LYS A 394 19.94 -2.31 8.78
CA LYS A 394 19.39 -0.95 8.87
C LYS A 394 19.08 -0.55 10.32
N PHE A 395 18.57 -1.47 11.14
CA PHE A 395 18.36 -1.22 12.58
C PHE A 395 19.68 -0.91 13.30
N LEU A 396 20.74 -1.67 13.04
CA LEU A 396 22.07 -1.44 13.63
C LEU A 396 22.66 -0.09 13.19
N GLU A 397 22.51 0.29 11.91
CA GLU A 397 22.91 1.63 11.44
C GLU A 397 22.22 2.76 12.23
N ILE A 398 20.94 2.57 12.57
CA ILE A 398 20.17 3.54 13.37
C ILE A 398 20.67 3.57 14.82
N ASP A 399 20.93 2.40 15.41
CA ASP A 399 21.44 2.27 16.77
C ASP A 399 22.83 2.91 16.92
N GLU A 400 23.74 2.65 15.99
CA GLU A 400 25.08 3.26 15.92
C GLU A 400 25.01 4.80 15.78
N ALA A 401 23.97 5.32 15.14
CA ALA A 401 23.71 6.76 15.01
C ALA A 401 23.07 7.39 16.27
N GLY A 402 22.90 6.62 17.36
CA GLY A 402 22.31 7.06 18.62
C GLY A 402 20.78 6.88 18.70
N GLY A 403 20.22 6.01 17.87
CA GLY A 403 18.80 5.67 17.84
C GLY A 403 17.96 6.53 16.88
N ILE A 404 16.64 6.36 16.95
CA ILE A 404 15.71 6.93 15.97
C ILE A 404 15.61 8.47 16.02
N ILE A 405 15.72 9.08 17.21
CA ILE A 405 15.49 10.50 17.42
C ILE A 405 16.51 11.39 16.68
N PRO A 406 17.84 11.12 16.75
CA PRO A 406 18.82 11.83 15.93
C PRO A 406 18.50 11.83 14.43
N LEU A 407 18.09 10.69 13.86
CA LEU A 407 17.74 10.57 12.45
C LEU A 407 16.55 11.45 12.08
N ILE A 408 15.52 11.48 12.94
CA ILE A 408 14.33 12.32 12.75
C ILE A 408 14.70 13.80 12.77
N LYS A 409 15.51 14.24 13.75
CA LYS A 409 15.95 15.64 13.87
C LYS A 409 16.77 16.09 12.66
N GLN A 410 17.59 15.20 12.10
CA GLN A 410 18.40 15.46 10.89
C GLN A 410 17.59 15.37 9.58
N GLY A 411 16.38 14.82 9.64
CA GLY A 411 15.54 14.56 8.48
C GLY A 411 15.98 13.35 7.64
N THR A 412 16.90 12.51 8.14
CA THR A 412 17.46 11.38 7.39
C THR A 412 16.37 10.35 7.09
N LEU A 413 15.61 9.95 8.10
CA LEU A 413 14.50 9.00 7.97
C LEU A 413 13.46 9.50 6.94
N GLN A 414 13.07 10.77 7.05
CA GLN A 414 12.04 11.37 6.20
C GLN A 414 12.50 11.46 4.74
N LYS A 415 13.77 11.81 4.50
CA LYS A 415 14.36 11.82 3.16
C LYS A 415 14.47 10.43 2.56
N GLU A 416 14.86 9.43 3.34
CA GLU A 416 14.95 8.03 2.89
C GLU A 416 13.57 7.49 2.48
N ILE A 417 12.53 7.77 3.28
CA ILE A 417 11.14 7.41 2.95
C ILE A 417 10.66 8.14 1.69
N ALA A 418 10.86 9.45 1.62
CA ALA A 418 10.47 10.27 0.46
C ALA A 418 11.18 9.82 -0.82
N SER A 419 12.43 9.37 -0.74
CA SER A 419 13.18 8.84 -1.89
C SER A 419 12.49 7.60 -2.49
N VAL A 420 12.07 6.65 -1.65
CA VAL A 420 11.33 5.46 -2.11
C VAL A 420 9.96 5.85 -2.67
N PHE A 421 9.27 6.80 -2.03
CA PHE A 421 8.01 7.35 -2.57
C PHE A 421 8.18 7.91 -3.98
N GLN A 422 9.22 8.73 -4.21
CA GLN A 422 9.50 9.29 -5.53
C GLN A 422 9.84 8.21 -6.56
N GLU A 423 10.57 7.16 -6.16
CA GLU A 423 10.82 6.00 -7.03
C GLU A 423 9.51 5.31 -7.44
N ARG A 424 8.58 5.11 -6.49
CA ARG A 424 7.25 4.55 -6.74
C ARG A 424 6.45 5.41 -7.71
N ILE A 425 6.40 6.73 -7.50
CA ILE A 425 5.76 7.68 -8.43
C ILE A 425 6.38 7.57 -9.82
N GLN A 426 7.71 7.53 -9.94
CA GLN A 426 8.37 7.37 -11.23
C GLN A 426 8.01 6.05 -11.90
N LYS A 427 8.06 4.91 -11.17
CA LYS A 427 7.67 3.62 -11.74
C LYS A 427 6.19 3.60 -12.17
N ALA A 428 5.30 4.23 -11.42
CA ALA A 428 3.89 4.40 -11.80
C ALA A 428 3.72 5.31 -13.04
N ALA A 429 4.46 6.41 -13.12
CA ALA A 429 4.45 7.34 -14.25
C ALA A 429 4.95 6.69 -15.54
N TYR A 430 6.02 5.89 -15.46
CA TYR A 430 6.50 5.08 -16.57
C TYR A 430 5.70 3.79 -16.80
N ARG A 431 4.61 3.56 -16.04
CA ARG A 431 3.76 2.34 -16.08
C ARG A 431 4.56 1.03 -15.93
N LYS A 432 5.68 1.09 -15.21
CA LYS A 432 6.38 -0.10 -14.70
C LYS A 432 5.64 -0.70 -13.50
N GLU A 433 4.93 0.14 -12.75
CA GLU A 433 3.99 -0.27 -11.72
C GLU A 433 2.56 0.03 -12.18
N SER A 434 1.69 -0.98 -12.12
CA SER A 434 0.33 -0.91 -12.65
C SER A 434 -0.68 -0.60 -11.55
N MET A 435 -1.45 0.47 -11.76
CA MET A 435 -2.62 0.84 -10.97
C MET A 435 -3.86 0.68 -11.85
N ILE A 436 -4.47 -0.50 -11.76
CA ILE A 436 -5.68 -0.85 -12.52
C ILE A 436 -6.80 0.15 -12.21
N GLY A 437 -7.46 0.65 -13.26
CA GLY A 437 -8.49 1.69 -13.17
C GLY A 437 -7.93 3.13 -13.18
N THR A 438 -6.62 3.29 -13.05
CA THR A 438 -5.94 4.60 -12.97
C THR A 438 -4.95 4.81 -14.12
N ASN A 439 -3.74 4.26 -14.06
CA ASN A 439 -2.73 4.45 -15.12
C ASN A 439 -2.76 3.32 -16.17
N VAL A 440 -3.45 2.23 -15.87
CA VAL A 440 -3.64 1.07 -16.74
C VAL A 440 -5.13 0.69 -16.72
N TYR A 441 -5.70 0.49 -17.91
CA TYR A 441 -7.14 0.24 -18.12
C TYR A 441 -8.09 1.23 -17.40
N PRO A 442 -7.83 2.55 -17.41
CA PRO A 442 -8.79 3.51 -16.86
C PRO A 442 -10.08 3.50 -17.68
N ASN A 443 -11.23 3.52 -16.99
CA ASN A 443 -12.52 3.69 -17.63
C ASN A 443 -12.90 5.18 -17.67
N PRO A 444 -12.97 5.83 -18.86
CA PRO A 444 -13.31 7.25 -18.97
C PRO A 444 -14.71 7.61 -18.45
N ALA A 445 -15.60 6.61 -18.33
CA ALA A 445 -16.95 6.83 -17.82
C ALA A 445 -17.03 6.88 -16.28
N ASP A 446 -15.97 6.48 -15.56
CA ASP A 446 -15.97 6.54 -14.10
C ASP A 446 -16.08 7.98 -13.63
N LYS A 447 -16.84 8.16 -12.57
CA LYS A 447 -17.04 9.45 -11.90
C LYS A 447 -16.73 9.30 -10.42
N ILE A 448 -16.11 10.32 -9.86
CA ILE A 448 -15.94 10.42 -8.42
C ILE A 448 -17.32 10.68 -7.78
N MET A 449 -17.74 9.83 -6.85
CA MET A 449 -19.02 10.00 -6.14
C MET A 449 -18.97 11.05 -5.03
N LYS A 450 -17.82 11.18 -4.35
CA LYS A 450 -17.58 12.13 -3.26
C LYS A 450 -16.19 12.73 -3.40
N ALA A 451 -16.05 14.02 -3.08
CA ALA A 451 -14.74 14.67 -3.07
C ALA A 451 -13.72 13.83 -2.26
N PRO A 452 -12.42 13.85 -2.63
CA PRO A 452 -11.40 13.13 -1.89
C PRO A 452 -11.52 13.45 -0.40
N ALA A 453 -11.24 12.46 0.46
CA ALA A 453 -11.25 12.68 1.90
C ALA A 453 -10.43 13.93 2.24
N LYS A 454 -11.08 14.95 2.82
CA LYS A 454 -10.38 16.14 3.36
C LYS A 454 -9.62 15.81 4.65
N GLU A 455 -9.92 14.67 5.24
CA GLU A 455 -9.33 14.21 6.48
C GLU A 455 -7.92 13.68 6.19
N GLY A 456 -6.96 14.60 6.18
CA GLY A 456 -5.56 14.22 6.34
C GLY A 456 -5.37 13.39 7.61
N HIS A 457 -4.28 12.64 7.67
CA HIS A 457 -3.90 11.85 8.83
C HIS A 457 -3.87 12.75 10.08
N THR A 458 -4.95 12.71 10.85
CA THR A 458 -5.18 13.66 11.94
C THR A 458 -4.47 13.17 13.18
N SER A 459 -3.60 14.01 13.72
CA SER A 459 -3.00 13.83 15.04
C SER A 459 -3.67 14.74 16.06
N TYR A 460 -3.91 14.23 17.26
CA TYR A 460 -4.43 14.98 18.41
C TYR A 460 -3.32 15.40 19.38
N ILE A 461 -2.06 15.10 19.04
CA ILE A 461 -0.91 15.51 19.85
C ILE A 461 -0.80 17.03 19.85
N LYS A 462 -0.45 17.60 21.00
CA LYS A 462 -0.16 19.03 21.13
C LYS A 462 1.24 19.17 21.71
N VAL A 463 2.10 19.87 20.98
CA VAL A 463 3.47 20.16 21.39
C VAL A 463 3.55 21.64 21.76
N GLU A 464 3.63 21.96 23.06
CA GLU A 464 3.61 23.36 23.53
C GLU A 464 4.90 24.12 23.17
N LYS A 465 6.05 23.43 23.28
CA LYS A 465 7.38 23.93 22.89
C LYS A 465 8.00 22.95 21.90
N ALA A 466 8.01 23.34 20.64
CA ALA A 466 8.30 22.44 19.54
C ALA A 466 9.65 22.76 18.86
N ILE A 467 10.40 21.70 18.58
CA ILE A 467 11.45 21.69 17.56
C ILE A 467 10.77 21.27 16.25
N GLU A 468 10.81 22.15 15.25
CA GLU A 468 10.32 21.84 13.90
C GLU A 468 11.22 20.79 13.23
N ILE A 469 10.59 19.78 12.62
CA ILE A 469 11.26 18.72 11.85
C ILE A 469 10.58 18.59 10.50
N MET A 470 11.27 17.94 9.55
CA MET A 470 10.64 17.56 8.30
C MET A 470 9.50 16.57 8.61
N PRO A 471 8.24 16.84 8.20
CA PRO A 471 7.16 15.88 8.37
C PRO A 471 7.28 14.75 7.34
N ILE A 472 6.63 13.62 7.61
CA ILE A 472 6.37 12.60 6.59
C ILE A 472 5.10 13.00 5.85
N ASN A 473 5.24 13.22 4.54
CA ASN A 473 4.08 13.47 3.69
C ASN A 473 3.37 12.15 3.37
N LEU A 474 2.09 12.08 3.69
CA LEU A 474 1.28 10.89 3.51
C LEU A 474 0.34 11.12 2.32
N GLU A 475 0.68 10.51 1.18
CA GLU A 475 -0.02 10.72 -0.08
C GLU A 475 -0.11 9.39 -0.85
N ARG A 476 -1.25 9.11 -1.49
CA ARG A 476 -1.40 7.92 -2.33
C ARG A 476 -0.67 8.10 -3.66
N ILE A 477 -0.12 7.02 -4.21
CA ILE A 477 0.62 7.05 -5.49
C ILE A 477 -0.29 7.55 -6.64
N SER A 478 -1.58 7.20 -6.57
CA SER A 478 -2.59 7.53 -7.58
C SER A 478 -2.98 9.01 -7.64
N VAL A 479 -2.65 9.83 -6.62
CA VAL A 479 -3.15 11.21 -6.49
C VAL A 479 -2.76 12.09 -7.68
N GLN A 480 -1.58 11.91 -8.27
CA GLN A 480 -1.17 12.71 -9.43
C GLN A 480 -2.06 12.45 -10.65
N PHE A 481 -2.32 11.17 -10.98
CA PHE A 481 -3.26 10.82 -12.04
C PHE A 481 -4.68 11.31 -11.72
N GLU A 482 -5.10 11.20 -10.46
CA GLU A 482 -6.41 11.66 -10.03
C GLU A 482 -6.59 13.17 -10.22
N ARG A 483 -5.58 13.98 -9.86
CA ARG A 483 -5.59 15.43 -10.05
C ARG A 483 -5.67 15.81 -11.53
N ILE A 484 -4.89 15.14 -12.38
CA ILE A 484 -4.91 15.33 -13.84
C ILE A 484 -6.30 15.05 -14.39
N ARG A 485 -6.89 13.91 -14.03
CA ARG A 485 -8.24 13.54 -14.49
C ARG A 485 -9.31 14.51 -13.98
N MET A 486 -9.21 14.97 -12.74
CA MET A 486 -10.11 15.99 -12.18
C MET A 486 -10.03 17.33 -12.95
N ARG A 487 -8.85 17.73 -13.47
CA ARG A 487 -8.73 18.93 -14.33
C ARG A 487 -9.54 18.76 -15.62
N SER A 488 -9.43 17.61 -16.28
CA SER A 488 -10.23 17.29 -17.46
C SER A 488 -11.73 17.26 -17.19
N GLU A 489 -12.15 16.74 -16.03
CA GLU A 489 -13.56 16.76 -15.62
C GLU A 489 -14.08 18.18 -15.37
N ARG A 490 -13.29 19.05 -14.74
CA ARG A 490 -13.63 20.46 -14.56
C ARG A 490 -13.72 21.18 -15.90
N HIS A 491 -12.80 20.93 -16.82
CA HIS A 491 -12.87 21.47 -18.18
C HIS A 491 -14.16 21.03 -18.89
N LYS A 492 -14.53 19.74 -18.80
CA LYS A 492 -15.79 19.23 -19.34
C LYS A 492 -17.01 19.93 -18.75
N ALA A 493 -17.01 20.17 -17.43
CA ALA A 493 -18.10 20.86 -16.75
C ALA A 493 -18.26 22.32 -17.22
N THR A 494 -17.15 23.01 -17.51
CA THR A 494 -17.15 24.40 -17.98
C THR A 494 -17.43 24.54 -19.47
N ASN A 495 -16.86 23.66 -20.30
CA ASN A 495 -16.86 23.79 -21.77
C ASN A 495 -17.89 22.87 -22.46
N GLY A 496 -18.54 21.97 -21.72
CA GLY A 496 -19.56 21.04 -22.23
C GLY A 496 -19.02 19.77 -22.90
N ALA A 497 -17.71 19.65 -23.11
CA ALA A 497 -17.07 18.48 -23.71
C ALA A 497 -15.72 18.18 -23.05
N SER A 498 -15.36 16.89 -22.97
CA SER A 498 -14.04 16.47 -22.50
C SER A 498 -12.96 16.91 -23.50
N PRO A 499 -11.71 17.14 -23.06
CA PRO A 499 -10.58 17.35 -23.97
C PRO A 499 -10.43 16.16 -24.92
N LYS A 500 -10.11 16.41 -26.20
CA LYS A 500 -10.05 15.37 -27.24
C LYS A 500 -8.78 15.42 -28.08
N ILE A 501 -8.27 14.24 -28.44
CA ILE A 501 -7.25 14.08 -29.49
C ILE A 501 -7.74 13.13 -30.58
N GLY A 502 -7.19 13.25 -31.79
CA GLY A 502 -7.51 12.37 -32.91
C GLY A 502 -6.46 11.28 -33.09
N LEU A 503 -6.89 10.04 -33.35
CA LEU A 503 -6.01 8.94 -33.74
C LEU A 503 -6.09 8.76 -35.26
N ILE A 504 -4.97 9.01 -35.93
CA ILE A 504 -4.80 8.74 -37.36
C ILE A 504 -4.33 7.29 -37.48
N ASN A 505 -5.29 6.39 -37.59
CA ASN A 505 -5.04 4.97 -37.76
C ASN A 505 -4.61 4.71 -39.21
N LEU A 506 -3.44 4.12 -39.41
CA LEU A 506 -2.91 3.78 -40.73
C LEU A 506 -3.33 2.36 -41.11
N LYS A 507 -3.64 2.18 -42.40
CA LYS A 507 -3.92 0.88 -43.01
C LYS A 507 -4.98 0.09 -42.23
N ASP A 508 -4.79 -1.21 -42.07
CA ASP A 508 -5.76 -2.14 -41.50
C ASP A 508 -5.70 -2.21 -39.97
N ILE A 509 -6.78 -2.75 -39.37
CA ILE A 509 -6.95 -2.85 -37.92
C ILE A 509 -5.83 -3.63 -37.23
N LYS A 510 -5.28 -4.70 -37.84
CA LYS A 510 -4.22 -5.48 -37.20
C LYS A 510 -2.95 -4.65 -37.05
N SER A 511 -2.72 -3.73 -37.98
CA SER A 511 -1.55 -2.87 -38.02
C SER A 511 -1.58 -1.76 -36.99
N HIS A 512 -2.70 -1.03 -36.85
CA HIS A 512 -2.77 0.13 -35.94
C HIS A 512 -3.33 -0.18 -34.54
N LYS A 513 -4.15 -1.22 -34.36
CA LYS A 513 -4.89 -1.46 -33.10
C LYS A 513 -4.02 -1.49 -31.85
N PRO A 514 -2.87 -2.20 -31.80
CA PRO A 514 -2.04 -2.23 -30.59
C PRO A 514 -1.56 -0.84 -30.15
N ARG A 515 -1.19 0.02 -31.11
CA ARG A 515 -0.73 1.38 -30.82
C ARG A 515 -1.89 2.31 -30.49
N ALA A 516 -3.00 2.20 -31.22
CA ALA A 516 -4.21 2.95 -30.93
C ALA A 516 -4.72 2.67 -29.51
N ASP A 517 -4.83 1.40 -29.12
CA ASP A 517 -5.26 1.00 -27.78
C ASP A 517 -4.28 1.49 -26.69
N PHE A 518 -2.98 1.48 -26.97
CA PHE A 518 -1.98 2.03 -26.07
C PHE A 518 -2.13 3.54 -25.84
N ILE A 519 -2.37 4.32 -26.91
CA ILE A 519 -2.60 5.77 -26.81
C ILE A 519 -3.93 6.06 -26.10
N LYS A 520 -4.99 5.31 -26.39
CA LYS A 520 -6.27 5.40 -25.66
C LYS A 520 -6.07 5.19 -24.17
N GLY A 521 -5.38 4.11 -23.79
CA GLY A 521 -5.12 3.81 -22.38
C GLY A 521 -4.33 4.92 -21.68
N LEU A 522 -3.30 5.47 -22.35
CA LEU A 522 -2.51 6.58 -21.80
C LEU A 522 -3.34 7.86 -21.64
N THR A 523 -4.09 8.26 -22.66
CA THR A 523 -4.88 9.50 -22.65
C THR A 523 -6.10 9.42 -21.74
N ALA A 524 -6.73 8.25 -21.65
CA ALA A 524 -7.82 7.99 -20.72
C ALA A 524 -7.41 8.12 -19.25
N ALA A 525 -6.14 7.86 -18.90
CA ALA A 525 -5.62 8.09 -17.55
C ALA A 525 -5.69 9.58 -17.14
N GLY A 526 -5.69 10.48 -18.14
CA GLY A 526 -5.89 11.91 -17.97
C GLY A 526 -7.32 12.41 -18.17
N GLY A 527 -8.28 11.54 -18.46
CA GLY A 527 -9.63 11.97 -18.86
C GLY A 527 -9.70 12.63 -20.24
N ILE A 528 -8.73 12.37 -21.12
CA ILE A 528 -8.74 12.82 -22.52
C ILE A 528 -9.45 11.77 -23.37
N GLU A 529 -10.45 12.19 -24.14
CA GLU A 529 -11.16 11.33 -25.09
C GLU A 529 -10.40 11.22 -26.42
N THR A 530 -10.54 10.09 -27.10
CA THR A 530 -9.95 9.88 -28.43
C THR A 530 -11.03 9.76 -29.49
N LEU A 531 -10.87 10.46 -30.61
CA LEU A 531 -11.62 10.19 -31.85
C LEU A 531 -10.72 9.39 -32.78
N GLU A 532 -11.27 8.42 -33.51
CA GLU A 532 -10.47 7.50 -34.34
C GLU A 532 -10.88 7.55 -35.81
N SER A 533 -9.89 7.48 -36.70
CA SER A 533 -10.15 7.19 -38.11
C SER A 533 -10.43 5.69 -38.32
N LYS A 534 -11.15 5.35 -39.40
CA LYS A 534 -11.52 3.96 -39.75
C LYS A 534 -10.35 3.09 -40.28
N GLY A 535 -9.12 3.62 -40.26
CA GLY A 535 -7.95 3.01 -40.91
C GLY A 535 -7.71 3.60 -42.30
N CYS A 536 -6.89 4.64 -42.38
CA CYS A 536 -6.61 5.40 -43.60
C CYS A 536 -5.72 4.59 -44.55
N GLN A 537 -6.27 4.24 -45.71
CA GLN A 537 -5.55 3.54 -46.78
C GLN A 537 -4.78 4.49 -47.69
N SER A 538 -5.26 5.73 -47.80
CA SER A 538 -4.73 6.78 -48.66
C SER A 538 -4.46 8.09 -47.90
N ILE A 539 -3.61 8.95 -48.46
CA ILE A 539 -3.33 10.29 -47.89
C ILE A 539 -4.60 11.13 -47.84
N GLY A 540 -5.46 11.02 -48.85
CA GLY A 540 -6.73 11.74 -48.93
C GLY A 540 -7.65 11.43 -47.75
N GLU A 541 -7.80 10.15 -47.40
CA GLU A 541 -8.60 9.72 -46.24
C GLU A 541 -8.07 10.29 -44.92
N ALA A 542 -6.74 10.31 -44.73
CA ALA A 542 -6.14 10.87 -43.51
C ALA A 542 -6.37 12.38 -43.40
N VAL A 543 -6.23 13.10 -44.53
CA VAL A 543 -6.49 14.55 -44.59
C VAL A 543 -7.97 14.86 -44.39
N GLU A 544 -8.89 14.09 -44.98
CA GLU A 544 -10.33 14.25 -44.80
C GLU A 544 -10.75 13.99 -43.35
N TYR A 545 -10.16 12.98 -42.70
CA TYR A 545 -10.37 12.72 -41.29
C TYR A 545 -9.94 13.90 -40.40
N VAL A 546 -8.74 14.45 -40.64
CA VAL A 546 -8.26 15.63 -39.90
C VAL A 546 -9.15 16.85 -40.16
N ALA A 547 -9.56 17.06 -41.41
CA ALA A 547 -10.44 18.17 -41.78
C ALA A 547 -11.82 18.08 -41.10
N SER A 548 -12.41 16.88 -41.05
CA SER A 548 -13.74 16.66 -40.50
C SER A 548 -13.79 16.72 -38.97
N THR A 549 -12.71 16.32 -38.28
CA THR A 549 -12.65 16.33 -36.82
C THR A 549 -12.14 17.66 -36.25
N ASN A 550 -11.30 18.38 -36.98
CA ASN A 550 -10.81 19.72 -36.64
C ASN A 550 -10.26 19.85 -35.20
N LEU A 551 -9.54 18.82 -34.73
CA LEU A 551 -8.88 18.80 -33.44
C LEU A 551 -7.52 19.51 -33.49
N ALA A 552 -7.04 19.98 -32.34
CA ALA A 552 -5.72 20.61 -32.22
C ALA A 552 -4.56 19.58 -32.22
N ILE A 553 -4.82 18.36 -31.74
CA ILE A 553 -3.79 17.33 -31.54
C ILE A 553 -4.21 16.01 -32.18
N TYR A 554 -3.27 15.37 -32.87
CA TYR A 554 -3.42 14.03 -33.42
C TYR A 554 -2.26 13.12 -33.04
N CYS A 555 -2.50 11.80 -33.00
CA CYS A 555 -1.48 10.78 -32.86
C CYS A 555 -1.59 9.74 -33.98
N VAL A 556 -0.49 9.49 -34.70
CA VAL A 556 -0.43 8.52 -35.80
C VAL A 556 -0.16 7.12 -35.26
N CYS A 557 -1.04 6.17 -35.59
CA CYS A 557 -1.01 4.79 -35.11
C CYS A 557 -0.89 3.81 -36.30
N GLY A 558 0.14 2.97 -36.31
CA GLY A 558 0.40 1.96 -37.35
C GLY A 558 1.43 0.93 -36.92
N SER A 559 1.83 0.05 -37.82
CA SER A 559 2.96 -0.88 -37.64
C SER A 559 4.30 -0.20 -37.98
N ASP A 560 5.43 -0.82 -37.62
CA ASP A 560 6.76 -0.30 -38.00
C ASP A 560 6.95 -0.19 -39.53
N ALA A 561 6.29 -1.07 -40.30
CA ALA A 561 6.27 -1.00 -41.76
C ALA A 561 5.49 0.24 -42.24
N ASP A 562 4.32 0.50 -41.66
CA ASP A 562 3.49 1.65 -42.05
C ASP A 562 4.20 2.99 -41.80
N TYR A 563 4.97 3.09 -40.71
CA TYR A 563 5.73 4.30 -40.43
C TYR A 563 6.81 4.58 -41.48
N SER A 564 7.49 3.51 -41.92
CA SER A 564 8.57 3.60 -42.90
C SER A 564 8.05 3.92 -44.30
N GLU A 565 6.90 3.36 -44.68
CA GLU A 565 6.39 3.44 -46.05
C GLU A 565 5.39 4.58 -46.28
N PHE A 566 4.63 4.97 -45.25
CA PHE A 566 3.41 5.75 -45.45
C PHE A 566 3.30 6.98 -44.54
N ALA A 567 3.77 6.90 -43.29
CA ALA A 567 3.53 7.94 -42.31
C ALA A 567 4.15 9.31 -42.67
N ALA A 568 5.41 9.35 -43.10
CA ALA A 568 6.10 10.62 -43.40
C ALA A 568 5.37 11.46 -44.48
N VAL A 569 4.87 10.78 -45.52
CA VAL A 569 4.13 11.44 -46.61
C VAL A 569 2.76 11.93 -46.14
N VAL A 570 2.04 11.12 -45.37
CA VAL A 570 0.74 11.49 -44.78
C VAL A 570 0.88 12.70 -43.86
N ILE A 571 1.87 12.68 -42.96
CA ILE A 571 2.11 13.73 -41.96
C ILE A 571 2.49 15.05 -42.65
N SER A 572 3.39 14.99 -43.63
CA SER A 572 3.81 16.17 -44.41
C SER A 572 2.63 16.84 -45.12
N GLU A 573 1.74 16.04 -45.73
CA GLU A 573 0.58 16.58 -46.43
C GLU A 573 -0.46 17.18 -45.47
N ILE A 574 -0.67 16.55 -44.31
CA ILE A 574 -1.52 17.09 -43.25
C ILE A 574 -0.95 18.43 -42.75
N LYS A 575 0.35 18.51 -42.43
CA LYS A 575 0.98 19.73 -41.92
C LYS A 575 0.98 20.88 -42.93
N LYS A 576 1.08 20.59 -44.24
CA LYS A 576 0.93 21.62 -45.29
C LYS A 576 -0.46 22.27 -45.26
N ARG A 577 -1.51 21.48 -45.02
CA ARG A 577 -2.90 21.96 -45.01
C ARG A 577 -3.33 22.52 -43.66
N PHE A 578 -2.79 21.97 -42.58
CA PHE A 578 -3.13 22.29 -41.19
C PHE A 578 -1.84 22.60 -40.39
N PRO A 579 -1.19 23.75 -40.62
CA PRO A 579 0.11 24.04 -40.03
C PRO A 579 0.10 24.15 -38.50
N HIS A 580 -1.06 24.47 -37.91
CA HIS A 580 -1.21 24.71 -36.47
C HIS A 580 -1.46 23.47 -35.63
N ILE A 581 -1.78 22.31 -36.23
CA ILE A 581 -2.05 21.11 -35.44
C ILE A 581 -0.74 20.48 -34.95
N HIS A 582 -0.78 19.86 -33.77
CA HIS A 582 0.30 19.05 -33.23
C HIS A 582 0.07 17.58 -33.59
N ILE A 583 1.12 16.92 -34.08
CA ILE A 583 1.06 15.50 -34.49
C ILE A 583 2.11 14.73 -33.70
N TYR A 584 1.66 13.73 -32.95
CA TYR A 584 2.51 12.77 -32.25
C TYR A 584 2.56 11.45 -33.03
N CYS A 585 3.58 10.64 -32.78
CA CYS A 585 3.69 9.29 -33.35
C CYS A 585 3.65 8.24 -32.24
N ALA A 586 2.78 7.23 -32.36
CA ALA A 586 2.72 6.16 -31.38
C ALA A 586 3.87 5.16 -31.61
N GLY A 587 4.54 4.74 -30.54
CA GLY A 587 5.63 3.76 -30.52
C GLY A 587 7.01 4.32 -30.82
N LYS A 588 8.04 3.61 -30.32
CA LYS A 588 9.44 3.99 -30.49
C LYS A 588 9.94 3.55 -31.85
N GLN A 589 10.70 4.39 -32.56
CA GLN A 589 11.19 4.06 -33.90
C GLN A 589 12.73 3.97 -33.92
N GLN A 590 13.28 3.54 -35.05
CA GLN A 590 14.73 3.65 -35.27
C GLN A 590 15.09 5.13 -35.44
N LYS A 591 16.29 5.53 -34.98
CA LYS A 591 16.69 6.95 -34.94
C LYS A 591 16.55 7.67 -36.28
N GLU A 592 16.92 7.02 -37.38
CA GLU A 592 16.83 7.59 -38.74
C GLU A 592 15.37 7.87 -39.14
N LEU A 593 14.45 6.98 -38.76
CA LEU A 593 13.03 7.15 -39.01
C LEU A 593 12.42 8.21 -38.08
N GLU A 594 12.87 8.31 -36.82
CA GLU A 594 12.45 9.39 -35.91
C GLU A 594 12.80 10.78 -36.47
N ILE A 595 14.01 10.92 -37.03
CA ILE A 595 14.45 12.16 -37.70
C ILE A 595 13.54 12.46 -38.89
N THR A 596 13.34 11.48 -39.77
CA THR A 596 12.50 11.62 -40.98
C THR A 596 11.06 12.04 -40.63
N LEU A 597 10.47 11.42 -39.60
CA LEU A 597 9.12 11.74 -39.15
C LEU A 597 9.05 13.12 -38.47
N SER A 598 10.09 13.52 -37.74
CA SER A 598 10.17 14.86 -37.14
C SER A 598 10.27 15.95 -38.20
N GLU A 599 11.07 15.74 -39.24
CA GLU A 599 11.17 16.64 -40.41
C GLU A 599 9.84 16.73 -41.18
N ALA A 600 9.08 15.64 -41.24
CA ALA A 600 7.73 15.62 -41.80
C ALA A 600 6.72 16.41 -40.94
N GLY A 601 7.03 16.67 -39.67
CA GLY A 601 6.25 17.49 -38.75
C GLY A 601 5.65 16.74 -37.55
N VAL A 602 6.18 15.56 -37.20
CA VAL A 602 5.95 14.95 -35.89
C VAL A 602 6.60 15.81 -34.80
N LYS A 603 5.84 16.07 -33.74
CA LYS A 603 6.29 16.82 -32.58
C LYS A 603 7.08 15.95 -31.60
N ASP A 604 6.51 14.79 -31.24
CA ASP A 604 7.15 13.83 -30.33
C ASP A 604 6.56 12.41 -30.48
N PHE A 605 7.18 11.43 -29.82
CA PHE A 605 6.86 10.00 -29.89
C PHE A 605 6.34 9.48 -28.55
N ILE A 606 5.19 8.80 -28.58
CA ILE A 606 4.53 8.26 -27.38
C ILE A 606 4.68 6.73 -27.38
N HIS A 607 5.49 6.17 -26.48
CA HIS A 607 5.82 4.74 -26.42
C HIS A 607 5.86 4.19 -24.99
N VAL A 608 6.10 2.88 -24.84
CA VAL A 608 6.06 2.14 -23.56
C VAL A 608 7.03 2.64 -22.47
N LYS A 609 7.92 3.59 -22.79
CA LYS A 609 8.86 4.23 -21.85
C LYS A 609 8.59 5.73 -21.69
N THR A 610 7.51 6.24 -22.27
CA THR A 610 7.05 7.62 -22.07
C THR A 610 6.51 7.76 -20.65
N ASN A 611 6.92 8.84 -19.98
CA ASN A 611 6.33 9.23 -18.70
C ASN A 611 4.87 9.65 -18.95
N ALA A 612 3.92 8.85 -18.49
CA ALA A 612 2.50 9.06 -18.74
C ALA A 612 1.97 10.33 -18.07
N ILE A 613 2.46 10.67 -16.87
CA ILE A 613 2.05 11.87 -16.14
C ILE A 613 2.45 13.11 -16.96
N ALA A 614 3.74 13.23 -17.27
CA ALA A 614 4.27 14.37 -18.01
C ALA A 614 3.62 14.52 -19.39
N MET A 615 3.47 13.42 -20.13
CA MET A 615 2.85 13.44 -21.46
C MET A 615 1.38 13.85 -21.40
N VAL A 616 0.61 13.34 -20.44
CA VAL A 616 -0.80 13.70 -20.30
C VAL A 616 -0.96 15.17 -19.86
N GLU A 617 -0.11 15.66 -18.96
CA GLU A 617 -0.09 17.08 -18.57
C GLU A 617 0.21 18.00 -19.75
N GLU A 618 1.19 17.64 -20.59
CA GLU A 618 1.52 18.36 -21.83
C GLU A 618 0.31 18.41 -22.77
N LEU A 619 -0.33 17.27 -23.02
CA LEU A 619 -1.52 17.19 -23.88
C LEU A 619 -2.67 18.05 -23.34
N LEU A 620 -2.92 18.04 -22.03
CA LEU A 620 -3.96 18.86 -21.40
C LEU A 620 -3.65 20.36 -21.53
N HIS A 621 -2.41 20.76 -21.29
CA HIS A 621 -1.98 22.15 -21.44
C HIS A 621 -2.20 22.65 -22.88
N GLU A 622 -1.86 21.83 -23.88
CA GLU A 622 -2.09 22.17 -25.29
C GLU A 622 -3.55 22.22 -25.70
N LEU A 623 -4.40 21.48 -25.01
CA LEU A 623 -5.86 21.52 -25.18
C LEU A 623 -6.52 22.68 -24.40
N GLY A 624 -5.74 23.52 -23.72
CA GLY A 624 -6.25 24.65 -22.94
C GLY A 624 -7.00 24.24 -21.67
N VAL A 625 -6.61 23.11 -21.08
CA VAL A 625 -7.14 22.63 -19.80
C VAL A 625 -6.28 23.22 -18.68
N GLU A 626 -6.85 24.14 -17.92
CA GLU A 626 -6.19 24.76 -16.74
C GLU A 626 -6.00 23.77 -15.59
#